data_AF-A0A4Y8S9Y1-F1
#
_entry.id   AF-A0A4Y8S9Y1-F1
#
_cell.length_a   1.000
_cell.length_b   1.000
_cell.length_c   1.000
_cell.angle_alpha   90.00
_cell.angle_beta   90.00
_cell.angle_gamma   90.00
#
_symmetry.space_group_name_H-M   'P 1'
#
loop_
_entity.id
_entity.type
_entity.pdbx_description
1 polymer ?
#
loop_
_entity_poly.entity_id
_entity_poly.type
_entity_poly.pdbx_seq_one_letter_code
_entity_poly.pdbx_strand_id
1 'polypeptide(L)'
;MGLLLSFTWAKAQEKRICIDFYNGTFNSQINQSLVLDVPIQLSQASVQGFYDKINAGNYQPVIDSLTAYKNRYQLNDWLYYQLVRKTAQQISPKADNYGRYTLYKWFLMAKSGYDVRLALTRSKVIFYVLNDEDISDIPAFTVNSKKYMCLNYHDYARADLNLDPPIPVVVAIPEAKKAFSYKVTRMPDFKAADYQEKDLQFTYHHKAYYFNIKLNPNVETIFMNYPGVDFETYFNIPLSKETYGSLIPLLKQNIKGMSQKKGVDYLMHFTRYAFLYEDDEENYGREKRLSPEETLFARYSDCDDRAALFFYLVKEIYNLPMIALLYPTHITMAVQFSKPGGSPILYKGNAYTVCEPTPQLDDLRMGQLPKKLKSQPYEVVYQYVPAANGQKGL
;
A
#
# COMPACT_ATOMS: atom_id res chain seq x y z
N MET A 1 19.55 16.64 66.94
CA MET A 1 19.96 17.47 65.80
C MET A 1 19.77 16.60 64.55
N GLY A 2 18.57 16.63 63.97
CA GLY A 2 18.15 15.74 62.89
C GLY A 2 18.45 16.35 61.53
N LEU A 3 19.17 15.61 60.68
CA LEU A 3 19.41 15.96 59.28
C LEU A 3 18.19 15.51 58.46
N LEU A 4 17.41 16.46 57.95
CA LEU A 4 16.37 16.21 56.95
C LEU A 4 17.03 16.23 55.56
N LEU A 5 17.14 15.04 54.95
CA LEU A 5 17.46 14.89 53.53
C LEU A 5 16.20 15.18 52.72
N SER A 6 16.11 16.38 52.16
CA SER A 6 15.11 16.75 51.17
C SER A 6 15.48 16.13 49.82
N PHE A 7 14.81 15.04 49.45
CA PHE A 7 14.82 14.52 48.08
C PHE A 7 13.95 15.42 47.20
N THR A 8 14.58 16.27 46.39
CA THR A 8 13.91 16.95 45.28
C THR A 8 13.73 15.95 44.14
N TRP A 9 12.50 15.45 43.97
CA TRP A 9 12.13 14.69 42.78
C TRP A 9 12.11 15.66 41.59
N ALA A 10 13.12 15.59 40.72
CA ALA A 10 13.06 16.27 39.44
C ALA A 10 11.91 15.63 38.63
N LYS A 11 10.84 16.39 38.39
CA LYS A 11 9.78 15.95 37.47
C LYS A 11 10.41 15.71 36.10
N ALA A 12 10.37 14.46 35.62
CA ALA A 12 10.75 14.15 34.26
C ALA A 12 9.95 15.05 33.31
N GLN A 13 10.65 15.81 32.47
CA GLN A 13 10.01 16.72 31.52
C GLN A 13 9.41 15.87 30.38
N GLU A 14 8.08 15.90 30.25
CA GLU A 14 7.37 15.19 29.19
C GLU A 14 7.15 16.11 27.99
N LYS A 15 7.60 15.68 26.81
CA LYS A 15 7.34 16.38 25.54
C LYS A 15 6.06 15.83 24.93
N ARG A 16 5.05 16.67 24.72
CA ARG A 16 3.86 16.30 23.96
C ARG A 16 4.17 16.33 22.47
N ILE A 17 3.77 15.28 21.75
CA ILE A 17 3.79 15.25 20.29
C ILE A 17 2.37 15.23 19.74
N CYS A 18 2.17 15.97 18.67
CA CYS A 18 0.90 16.15 17.98
C CYS A 18 1.19 16.00 16.48
N ILE A 19 0.59 15.00 15.85
CA ILE A 19 0.82 14.66 14.45
C ILE A 19 -0.52 14.63 13.75
N ASP A 20 -0.71 15.53 12.80
CA ASP A 20 -1.80 15.42 11.85
C ASP A 20 -1.59 14.20 10.95
N PHE A 21 -2.57 13.31 10.98
CA PHE A 21 -2.50 12.03 10.30
C PHE A 21 -3.87 11.71 9.70
N TYR A 22 -3.99 11.97 8.40
CA TYR A 22 -5.24 11.87 7.64
C TYR A 22 -6.36 12.70 8.30
N ASN A 23 -7.54 12.13 8.57
CA ASN A 23 -8.65 12.84 9.22
C ASN A 23 -8.53 12.97 10.75
N GLY A 24 -7.43 12.52 11.36
CA GLY A 24 -7.23 12.56 12.80
C GLY A 24 -5.95 13.26 13.22
N THR A 25 -5.83 13.49 14.52
CA THR A 25 -4.61 13.99 15.13
C THR A 25 -4.11 12.95 16.13
N PHE A 26 -2.96 12.36 15.85
CA PHE A 26 -2.26 11.48 16.76
C PHE A 26 -1.60 12.31 17.86
N ASN A 27 -1.90 11.98 19.11
CA ASN A 27 -1.35 12.65 20.28
C ASN A 27 -0.63 11.62 21.16
N SER A 28 0.55 11.98 21.63
CA SER A 28 1.27 11.15 22.60
C SER A 28 2.21 11.98 23.46
N GLN A 29 2.72 11.37 24.53
CA GLN A 29 3.69 11.94 25.45
C GLN A 29 5.00 11.18 25.30
N ILE A 30 6.07 11.92 25.00
CA ILE A 30 7.43 11.42 24.93
C ILE A 30 8.12 11.80 26.23
N ASN A 31 8.39 10.80 27.08
CA ASN A 31 9.18 11.00 28.27
C ASN A 31 10.65 11.28 27.89
N GLN A 32 11.36 12.12 28.65
CA GLN A 32 12.78 12.41 28.39
C GLN A 32 13.66 11.16 28.35
N SER A 33 13.32 10.10 29.08
CA SER A 33 14.01 8.79 29.02
C SER A 33 13.99 8.14 27.63
N LEU A 34 13.08 8.57 26.75
CA LEU A 34 12.98 8.10 25.38
C LEU A 34 13.79 8.94 24.39
N VAL A 35 14.44 10.01 24.82
CA VAL A 35 15.30 10.84 23.95
C VAL A 35 16.74 10.38 24.15
N LEU A 36 17.15 9.41 23.33
CA LEU A 36 18.46 8.79 23.42
C LEU A 36 19.40 9.31 22.36
N ASP A 37 20.69 9.28 22.65
CA ASP A 37 21.73 9.49 21.65
C ASP A 37 22.43 8.19 21.30
N VAL A 38 22.82 8.07 20.03
CA VAL A 38 23.58 6.93 19.49
C VAL A 38 24.62 7.46 18.50
N PRO A 39 25.76 6.78 18.35
CA PRO A 39 26.75 7.15 17.34
C PRO A 39 26.14 7.18 15.93
N ILE A 40 26.69 8.00 15.04
CA ILE A 40 26.28 8.06 13.63
C ILE A 40 26.47 6.69 12.95
N GLN A 41 27.61 6.05 13.21
CA GLN A 41 27.87 4.69 12.74
C GLN A 41 27.43 3.70 13.80
N LEU A 42 26.41 2.89 13.47
CA LEU A 42 25.89 1.88 14.37
C LEU A 42 26.79 0.64 14.39
N SER A 43 26.93 0.05 15.57
CA SER A 43 27.51 -1.27 15.82
C SER A 43 26.50 -2.14 16.56
N GLN A 44 26.75 -3.45 16.64
CA GLN A 44 25.92 -4.34 17.45
C GLN A 44 25.81 -3.86 18.91
N ALA A 45 26.92 -3.38 19.49
CA ALA A 45 26.94 -2.83 20.85
C ALA A 45 26.09 -1.57 20.99
N SER A 46 26.11 -0.66 20.01
CA SER A 46 25.27 0.55 20.08
C SER A 46 23.78 0.23 19.91
N VAL A 47 23.43 -0.75 19.09
CA VAL A 47 22.04 -1.20 18.93
C VAL A 47 21.52 -1.85 20.21
N GLN A 48 22.31 -2.74 20.83
CA GLN A 48 21.95 -3.36 22.11
C GLN A 48 21.82 -2.29 23.21
N GLY A 49 22.80 -1.40 23.32
CA GLY A 49 22.76 -0.31 24.30
C GLY A 49 21.60 0.68 24.09
N PHE A 50 21.20 0.93 22.84
CA PHE A 50 19.97 1.67 22.55
C PHE A 50 18.75 0.92 23.09
N TYR A 51 18.60 -0.36 22.72
CA TYR A 51 17.47 -1.19 23.13
C TYR A 51 17.35 -1.25 24.66
N ASP A 52 18.44 -1.56 25.36
CA ASP A 52 18.42 -1.70 26.83
C ASP A 52 17.97 -0.40 27.50
N LYS A 53 18.49 0.75 27.04
CA LYS A 53 18.12 2.07 27.57
C LYS A 53 16.66 2.43 27.27
N ILE A 54 16.21 2.26 26.02
CA ILE A 54 14.85 2.64 25.65
C ILE A 54 13.82 1.71 26.31
N ASN A 55 14.16 0.43 26.48
CA ASN A 55 13.32 -0.58 27.11
C ASN A 55 13.22 -0.40 28.63
N ALA A 56 14.24 0.17 29.27
CA ALA A 56 14.17 0.61 30.66
C ALA A 56 13.44 1.96 30.84
N GLY A 57 13.22 2.70 29.75
CA GLY A 57 12.52 3.98 29.73
C GLY A 57 11.00 3.85 29.74
N ASN A 58 10.31 4.99 29.90
CA ASN A 58 8.85 5.04 29.94
C ASN A 58 8.22 5.08 28.53
N TYR A 59 8.38 4.01 27.75
CA TYR A 59 7.93 3.95 26.36
C TYR A 59 6.45 3.56 26.20
N GLN A 60 5.86 2.94 27.22
CA GLN A 60 4.52 2.36 27.15
C GLN A 60 3.44 3.37 26.73
N PRO A 61 3.41 4.63 27.22
CA PRO A 61 2.43 5.62 26.75
C PRO A 61 2.46 5.85 25.24
N VAL A 62 3.63 5.74 24.59
CA VAL A 62 3.77 5.89 23.14
C VAL A 62 3.16 4.70 22.41
N ILE A 63 3.43 3.49 22.90
CA ILE A 63 2.88 2.24 22.32
C ILE A 63 1.37 2.18 22.51
N ASP A 64 0.86 2.56 23.68
CA ASP A 64 -0.57 2.63 23.96
C ASP A 64 -1.26 3.64 23.04
N SER A 65 -0.67 4.83 22.87
CA SER A 65 -1.19 5.86 21.95
C SER A 65 -1.23 5.35 20.51
N LEU A 66 -0.14 4.71 20.05
CA LEU A 66 -0.04 4.16 18.69
C LEU A 66 -1.08 3.07 18.45
N THR A 67 -1.22 2.16 19.41
CA THR A 67 -2.16 1.02 19.33
C THR A 67 -3.60 1.51 19.40
N ALA A 68 -3.91 2.45 20.31
CA ALA A 68 -5.23 3.06 20.40
C ALA A 68 -5.62 3.78 19.10
N TYR A 69 -4.68 4.53 18.51
CA TYR A 69 -4.91 5.19 17.23
C TYR A 69 -5.12 4.18 16.10
N LYS A 70 -4.25 3.16 16.00
CA LYS A 70 -4.39 2.07 15.03
C LYS A 70 -5.78 1.44 15.08
N ASN A 71 -6.25 1.10 16.28
CA ASN A 71 -7.54 0.45 16.49
C ASN A 71 -8.71 1.38 16.19
N ARG A 72 -8.66 2.64 16.67
CA ARG A 72 -9.70 3.64 16.45
C ARG A 72 -9.93 3.94 14.97
N TYR A 73 -8.86 4.06 14.20
CA TYR A 73 -8.92 4.38 12.77
C TYR A 73 -8.82 3.14 11.86
N GLN A 74 -8.77 1.94 12.45
CA GLN A 74 -8.66 0.66 11.75
C GLN A 74 -7.53 0.65 10.71
N LEU A 75 -6.35 1.13 11.10
CA LEU A 75 -5.21 1.19 10.19
C LEU A 75 -4.72 -0.25 9.89
N ASN A 76 -4.61 -0.57 8.61
CA ASN A 76 -3.83 -1.73 8.17
C ASN A 76 -2.34 -1.53 8.51
N ASP A 77 -1.56 -2.60 8.40
CA ASP A 77 -0.17 -2.59 8.87
C ASP A 77 0.71 -1.61 8.07
N TRP A 78 0.45 -1.42 6.76
CA TRP A 78 1.11 -0.41 5.95
C TRP A 78 0.85 1.03 6.43
N LEU A 79 -0.42 1.40 6.63
CA LEU A 79 -0.78 2.73 7.15
C LEU A 79 -0.27 2.93 8.58
N TYR A 80 -0.32 1.89 9.41
CA TYR A 80 0.23 1.92 10.75
C TYR A 80 1.74 2.20 10.74
N TYR A 81 2.49 1.58 9.83
CA TYR A 81 3.91 1.88 9.66
C TYR A 81 4.14 3.34 9.24
N GLN A 82 3.29 3.94 8.41
CA GLN A 82 3.40 5.38 8.11
C GLN A 82 3.25 6.26 9.36
N LEU A 83 2.35 5.90 10.28
CA LEU A 83 2.23 6.57 11.57
C LEU A 83 3.50 6.39 12.42
N VAL A 84 4.03 5.17 12.50
CA VAL A 84 5.29 4.88 13.21
C VAL A 84 6.46 5.70 12.63
N ARG A 85 6.56 5.83 11.31
CA ARG A 85 7.58 6.67 10.65
C ARG A 85 7.47 8.13 11.07
N LYS A 86 6.25 8.70 11.12
CA LYS A 86 6.02 10.08 11.57
C LYS A 86 6.30 10.25 13.06
N THR A 87 5.94 9.28 13.90
CA THR A 87 6.26 9.29 15.33
C THR A 87 7.77 9.24 15.56
N ALA A 88 8.49 8.34 14.89
CA ALA A 88 9.95 8.27 14.95
C ALA A 88 10.60 9.59 14.50
N GLN A 89 10.06 10.24 13.47
CA GLN A 89 10.53 11.55 12.98
C GLN A 89 10.40 12.65 14.04
N GLN A 90 9.35 12.62 14.88
CA GLN A 90 9.15 13.58 15.97
C GLN A 90 10.08 13.38 17.18
N ILE A 91 10.52 12.14 17.39
CA ILE A 91 11.43 11.76 18.48
C ILE A 91 12.89 11.97 18.05
N SER A 92 13.25 11.47 16.88
CA SER A 92 14.59 11.55 16.30
C SER A 92 14.47 11.84 14.80
N PRO A 93 14.58 13.13 14.40
CA PRO A 93 14.52 13.50 13.00
C PRO A 93 15.52 12.72 12.14
N LYS A 94 15.06 12.23 10.97
CA LYS A 94 15.89 11.48 10.01
C LYS A 94 17.15 12.26 9.60
N ALA A 95 17.04 13.58 9.46
CA ALA A 95 18.13 14.46 9.03
C ALA A 95 19.26 14.57 10.08
N ASP A 96 18.93 14.46 11.37
CA ASP A 96 19.90 14.61 12.46
C ASP A 96 20.72 13.33 12.62
N ASN A 97 20.05 12.18 12.62
CA ASN A 97 20.70 10.87 12.71
C ASN A 97 19.78 9.78 12.11
N TYR A 98 20.09 9.36 10.88
CA TYR A 98 19.33 8.33 10.16
C TYR A 98 19.31 6.98 10.90
N GLY A 99 20.45 6.59 11.48
CA GLY A 99 20.59 5.34 12.23
C GLY A 99 19.63 5.32 13.41
N ARG A 100 19.68 6.38 14.23
CA ARG A 100 18.78 6.57 15.37
C ARG A 100 17.31 6.58 14.96
N TYR A 101 16.95 7.32 13.92
CA TYR A 101 15.59 7.33 13.36
C TYR A 101 15.10 5.91 13.03
N THR A 102 15.97 5.09 12.41
CA THR A 102 15.64 3.70 12.08
C THR A 102 15.52 2.80 13.31
N LEU A 103 16.34 3.01 14.34
CA LEU A 103 16.20 2.30 15.62
C LEU A 103 14.86 2.59 16.30
N TYR A 104 14.37 3.83 16.28
CA TYR A 104 13.03 4.15 16.80
C TYR A 104 11.91 3.46 16.00
N LYS A 105 11.99 3.46 14.66
CA LYS A 105 11.01 2.72 13.84
C LYS A 105 10.98 1.23 14.21
N TRP A 106 12.16 0.62 14.30
CA TRP A 106 12.31 -0.79 14.67
C TRP A 106 11.74 -1.08 16.06
N PHE A 107 12.13 -0.28 17.06
CA PHE A 107 11.67 -0.46 18.43
C PHE A 107 10.16 -0.31 18.56
N LEU A 108 9.58 0.74 17.96
CA LEU A 108 8.13 0.98 18.01
C LEU A 108 7.35 -0.15 17.32
N MET A 109 7.82 -0.66 16.18
CA MET A 109 7.20 -1.82 15.52
C MET A 109 7.32 -3.08 16.37
N ALA A 110 8.50 -3.37 16.93
CA ALA A 110 8.73 -4.54 17.76
C ALA A 110 7.84 -4.52 19.02
N LYS A 111 7.79 -3.38 19.72
CA LYS A 111 6.94 -3.16 20.90
C LYS A 111 5.45 -3.13 20.60
N SER A 112 5.08 -2.94 19.35
CA SER A 112 3.70 -3.08 18.86
C SER A 112 3.38 -4.52 18.42
N GLY A 113 4.29 -5.46 18.68
CA GLY A 113 4.11 -6.90 18.51
C GLY A 113 4.60 -7.48 17.19
N TYR A 114 5.16 -6.67 16.28
CA TYR A 114 5.63 -7.17 14.98
C TYR A 114 7.01 -7.84 15.09
N ASP A 115 7.16 -9.01 14.48
CA ASP A 115 8.45 -9.72 14.37
C ASP A 115 9.32 -8.96 13.36
N VAL A 116 10.23 -8.15 13.89
CA VAL A 116 11.08 -7.25 13.11
C VAL A 116 12.54 -7.38 13.51
N ARG A 117 13.43 -7.19 12.55
CA ARG A 117 14.87 -7.44 12.72
C ARG A 117 15.71 -6.30 12.19
N LEU A 118 16.90 -6.16 12.75
CA LEU A 118 17.92 -5.25 12.26
C LEU A 118 19.13 -6.03 11.75
N ALA A 119 19.78 -5.46 10.75
CA ALA A 119 21.10 -5.89 10.32
C ALA A 119 21.94 -4.65 9.97
N LEU A 120 23.25 -4.76 10.09
CA LEU A 120 24.19 -3.68 9.86
C LEU A 120 25.13 -4.03 8.70
N THR A 121 25.29 -3.08 7.80
CA THR A 121 26.36 -3.11 6.79
C THR A 121 27.49 -2.19 7.25
N ARG A 122 28.50 -1.91 6.41
CA ARG A 122 29.58 -0.96 6.78
C ARG A 122 29.05 0.43 7.13
N SER A 123 27.98 0.88 6.47
CA SER A 123 27.44 2.25 6.59
C SER A 123 25.93 2.36 6.73
N LYS A 124 25.19 1.26 6.60
CA LYS A 124 23.71 1.22 6.57
C LYS A 124 23.14 0.35 7.68
N VAL A 125 21.96 0.72 8.18
CA VAL A 125 21.12 -0.08 9.06
C VAL A 125 19.92 -0.59 8.29
N ILE A 126 19.84 -1.90 8.09
CA ILE A 126 18.75 -2.51 7.34
C ILE A 126 17.68 -2.98 8.30
N PHE A 127 16.44 -2.60 8.03
CA PHE A 127 15.28 -2.86 8.88
C PHE A 127 14.31 -3.80 8.16
N TYR A 128 14.10 -4.97 8.75
CA TYR A 128 13.30 -6.04 8.18
C TYR A 128 12.04 -6.33 8.99
N VAL A 129 11.00 -6.81 8.30
CA VAL A 129 9.74 -7.28 8.91
C VAL A 129 9.42 -8.70 8.44
N LEU A 130 8.90 -9.54 9.35
CA LEU A 130 8.38 -10.86 8.99
C LEU A 130 7.18 -10.69 8.06
N ASN A 131 7.22 -11.32 6.89
CA ASN A 131 6.13 -11.31 5.92
C ASN A 131 6.24 -12.54 5.02
N ASP A 132 5.12 -13.18 4.73
CA ASP A 132 4.99 -14.36 3.88
C ASP A 132 4.19 -14.08 2.59
N GLU A 133 3.88 -12.81 2.32
CA GLU A 133 3.22 -12.38 1.09
C GLU A 133 4.21 -12.36 -0.09
N ASP A 134 3.66 -12.37 -1.31
CA ASP A 134 4.44 -12.22 -2.52
C ASP A 134 4.70 -10.73 -2.80
N ILE A 135 5.94 -10.34 -2.53
CA ILE A 135 6.43 -8.96 -2.56
C ILE A 135 7.67 -8.94 -3.45
N SER A 136 7.67 -8.06 -4.43
CA SER A 136 8.77 -7.84 -5.38
C SER A 136 9.52 -6.54 -5.06
N ASP A 137 10.65 -6.34 -5.75
CA ASP A 137 11.40 -5.07 -5.82
C ASP A 137 12.07 -4.57 -4.53
N ILE A 138 11.93 -5.31 -3.43
CA ILE A 138 12.65 -5.08 -2.19
C ILE A 138 13.41 -6.34 -1.74
N PRO A 139 14.65 -6.20 -1.22
CA PRO A 139 15.43 -7.34 -0.74
C PRO A 139 14.74 -8.08 0.40
N ALA A 140 14.99 -9.38 0.48
CA ALA A 140 14.49 -10.25 1.53
C ALA A 140 15.54 -11.30 1.91
N PHE A 141 15.37 -11.91 3.08
CA PHE A 141 16.08 -13.13 3.45
C PHE A 141 15.13 -14.11 4.13
N THR A 142 15.51 -15.39 4.14
CA THR A 142 14.76 -16.44 4.82
C THR A 142 15.63 -17.08 5.90
N VAL A 143 15.06 -17.28 7.09
CA VAL A 143 15.69 -18.00 8.18
C VAL A 143 14.64 -18.82 8.93
N ASN A 144 14.91 -20.10 9.19
CA ASN A 144 13.97 -21.01 9.84
C ASN A 144 12.57 -21.00 9.19
N SER A 145 12.52 -21.06 7.86
CA SER A 145 11.29 -21.00 7.05
C SER A 145 10.46 -19.72 7.21
N LYS A 146 11.01 -18.66 7.83
CA LYS A 146 10.40 -17.34 7.93
C LYS A 146 11.09 -16.36 6.98
N LYS A 147 10.31 -15.72 6.11
CA LYS A 147 10.77 -14.70 5.16
C LYS A 147 10.68 -13.31 5.80
N TYR A 148 11.72 -12.51 5.62
CA TYR A 148 11.85 -11.18 6.18
C TYR A 148 12.12 -10.17 5.06
N MET A 149 11.24 -9.18 4.92
CA MET A 149 11.27 -8.18 3.84
C MET A 149 11.91 -6.86 4.31
N CYS A 150 12.74 -6.23 3.48
CA CYS A 150 13.44 -4.99 3.80
C CYS A 150 12.51 -3.76 3.70
N LEU A 151 12.17 -3.16 4.84
CA LEU A 151 11.17 -2.09 4.92
C LEU A 151 11.74 -0.69 4.65
N ASN A 152 13.06 -0.50 4.75
CA ASN A 152 13.73 0.78 4.53
C ASN A 152 14.64 0.81 3.29
N TYR A 153 14.46 -0.13 2.36
CA TYR A 153 15.29 -0.20 1.14
C TYR A 153 15.26 1.10 0.31
N HIS A 154 14.10 1.76 0.26
CA HIS A 154 13.90 3.04 -0.43
C HIS A 154 14.77 4.19 0.12
N ASP A 155 15.31 4.06 1.33
CA ASP A 155 16.18 5.10 1.92
C ASP A 155 17.63 5.07 1.37
N TYR A 156 18.02 4.03 0.61
CA TYR A 156 19.42 3.77 0.23
C TYR A 156 19.70 3.81 -1.28
N ALA A 157 18.91 4.55 -2.05
CA ALA A 157 19.04 4.64 -3.52
C ALA A 157 19.19 3.25 -4.19
N ARG A 158 18.53 2.23 -3.63
CA ARG A 158 18.58 0.83 -4.10
C ARG A 158 20.00 0.25 -4.18
N ALA A 159 20.84 0.56 -3.19
CA ALA A 159 22.17 -0.03 -3.09
C ALA A 159 22.11 -1.56 -3.11
N ASP A 160 22.99 -2.18 -3.89
CA ASP A 160 23.13 -3.63 -3.94
C ASP A 160 23.64 -4.15 -2.60
N LEU A 161 22.75 -4.84 -1.85
CA LEU A 161 23.09 -5.42 -0.56
C LEU A 161 24.02 -6.64 -0.69
N ASN A 162 24.29 -7.15 -1.89
CA ASN A 162 25.28 -8.20 -2.10
C ASN A 162 26.73 -7.66 -2.07
N LEU A 163 26.93 -6.39 -2.44
CA LEU A 163 28.25 -5.73 -2.40
C LEU A 163 28.67 -5.30 -0.99
N ASP A 164 27.69 -5.08 -0.11
CA ASP A 164 27.89 -4.73 1.30
C ASP A 164 26.92 -5.54 2.17
N PRO A 165 27.18 -6.86 2.35
CA PRO A 165 26.23 -7.77 2.99
C PRO A 165 25.87 -7.38 4.42
N PRO A 166 24.57 -7.32 4.76
CA PRO A 166 24.14 -6.96 6.09
C PRO A 166 24.36 -8.09 7.10
N ILE A 167 25.01 -7.76 8.23
CA ILE A 167 25.24 -8.66 9.36
C ILE A 167 24.09 -8.53 10.35
N PRO A 168 23.35 -9.61 10.68
CA PRO A 168 22.22 -9.54 11.62
C PRO A 168 22.63 -9.07 13.01
N VAL A 169 21.77 -8.23 13.63
CA VAL A 169 21.88 -7.86 15.04
C VAL A 169 20.76 -8.56 15.82
N VAL A 170 21.14 -9.45 16.73
CA VAL A 170 20.19 -10.26 17.49
C VAL A 170 19.85 -9.54 18.79
N VAL A 171 18.60 -9.08 18.90
CA VAL A 171 18.00 -8.56 20.13
C VAL A 171 16.71 -9.32 20.40
N ALA A 172 16.59 -9.96 21.56
CA ALA A 172 15.41 -10.73 21.92
C ALA A 172 14.28 -9.80 22.41
N ILE A 173 13.15 -9.81 21.70
CA ILE A 173 11.94 -9.05 22.05
C ILE A 173 10.78 -10.06 22.09
N PRO A 174 10.46 -10.64 23.27
CA PRO A 174 9.54 -11.77 23.37
C PRO A 174 8.15 -11.54 22.79
N GLU A 175 7.65 -10.31 22.82
CA GLU A 175 6.35 -9.90 22.30
C GLU A 175 6.30 -9.74 20.77
N ALA A 176 7.44 -9.60 20.10
CA ALA A 176 7.57 -9.36 18.66
C ALA A 176 7.39 -10.66 17.84
N LYS A 177 6.14 -11.04 17.58
CA LYS A 177 5.80 -12.32 16.90
C LYS A 177 4.92 -12.17 15.66
N LYS A 178 4.24 -11.04 15.51
CA LYS A 178 3.24 -10.82 14.46
C LYS A 178 3.92 -10.59 13.11
N ALA A 179 3.42 -11.26 12.07
CA ALA A 179 3.78 -10.92 10.68
C ALA A 179 3.19 -9.55 10.29
N PHE A 180 3.91 -8.84 9.42
CA PHE A 180 3.48 -7.60 8.79
C PHE A 180 2.76 -7.93 7.48
N SER A 181 1.61 -7.31 7.24
CA SER A 181 0.89 -7.42 5.96
C SER A 181 1.04 -6.13 5.16
N TYR A 182 1.44 -6.24 3.89
CA TYR A 182 1.43 -5.13 2.95
C TYR A 182 0.01 -4.84 2.45
N LYS A 183 -0.95 -5.78 2.57
CA LYS A 183 -2.33 -5.59 2.09
C LYS A 183 -2.98 -4.32 2.61
N VAL A 184 -3.27 -3.39 1.70
CA VAL A 184 -4.06 -2.19 1.99
C VAL A 184 -5.55 -2.53 1.82
N THR A 185 -6.16 -3.03 2.89
CA THR A 185 -7.57 -3.46 2.90
C THR A 185 -8.58 -2.33 3.07
N ARG A 186 -8.09 -1.13 3.44
CA ARG A 186 -8.88 0.09 3.67
C ARG A 186 -7.99 1.30 3.47
N MET A 187 -8.51 2.32 2.79
CA MET A 187 -7.90 3.66 2.74
C MET A 187 -8.27 4.47 3.98
N PRO A 188 -7.37 5.32 4.50
CA PRO A 188 -7.72 6.19 5.62
C PRO A 188 -8.80 7.19 5.17
N ASP A 189 -9.58 7.66 6.14
CA ASP A 189 -10.42 8.81 5.91
C ASP A 189 -9.53 10.06 5.91
N PHE A 190 -9.73 10.96 4.95
CA PHE A 190 -9.03 12.25 4.87
C PHE A 190 -9.94 13.41 5.29
N LYS A 191 -9.38 14.58 5.60
CA LYS A 191 -10.20 15.77 5.86
C LYS A 191 -10.86 16.21 4.55
N ALA A 192 -12.11 16.65 4.60
CA ALA A 192 -12.84 17.04 3.38
C ALA A 192 -12.15 18.17 2.59
N ALA A 193 -11.46 19.08 3.28
CA ALA A 193 -10.70 20.17 2.68
C ALA A 193 -9.42 19.72 1.95
N ASP A 194 -8.95 18.49 2.17
CA ASP A 194 -7.74 17.96 1.54
C ASP A 194 -8.03 17.33 0.17
N TYR A 195 -9.29 17.24 -0.25
CA TYR A 195 -9.67 16.72 -1.55
C TYR A 195 -9.67 17.81 -2.62
N GLN A 196 -9.23 17.43 -3.81
CA GLN A 196 -9.23 18.26 -5.00
C GLN A 196 -10.22 17.68 -6.00
N GLU A 197 -10.87 18.55 -6.76
CA GLU A 197 -11.70 18.12 -7.89
C GLU A 197 -10.83 17.84 -9.11
N LYS A 198 -11.13 16.76 -9.82
CA LYS A 198 -10.54 16.40 -11.10
C LYS A 198 -11.64 16.11 -12.10
N ASP A 199 -11.55 16.79 -13.25
CA ASP A 199 -12.44 16.53 -14.36
C ASP A 199 -11.91 15.35 -15.20
N LEU A 200 -12.77 14.38 -15.47
CA LEU A 200 -12.53 13.28 -16.39
C LEU A 200 -13.61 13.28 -17.46
N GLN A 201 -13.25 12.88 -18.67
CA GLN A 201 -14.21 12.74 -19.75
C GLN A 201 -13.87 11.57 -20.67
N PHE A 202 -14.88 10.96 -21.25
CA PHE A 202 -14.70 10.00 -22.33
C PHE A 202 -15.96 9.92 -23.20
N THR A 203 -15.80 9.39 -24.42
CA THR A 203 -16.92 9.18 -25.34
C THR A 203 -17.27 7.70 -25.40
N TYR A 204 -18.56 7.39 -25.27
CA TYR A 204 -19.11 6.04 -25.42
C TYR A 204 -20.29 6.07 -26.39
N HIS A 205 -20.20 5.34 -27.51
CA HIS A 205 -21.20 5.32 -28.58
C HIS A 205 -21.72 6.72 -28.98
N HIS A 206 -20.80 7.64 -29.32
CA HIS A 206 -21.08 9.02 -29.73
C HIS A 206 -21.66 9.94 -28.65
N LYS A 207 -21.75 9.48 -27.40
CA LYS A 207 -22.13 10.32 -26.26
C LYS A 207 -20.90 10.62 -25.41
N ALA A 208 -20.63 11.91 -25.21
CA ALA A 208 -19.63 12.37 -24.25
C ALA A 208 -20.18 12.24 -22.82
N TYR A 209 -19.36 11.72 -21.92
CA TYR A 209 -19.60 11.62 -20.50
C TYR A 209 -18.57 12.45 -19.76
N TYR A 210 -19.02 13.23 -18.79
CA TYR A 210 -18.20 14.11 -17.97
C TYR A 210 -18.33 13.71 -16.51
N PHE A 211 -17.21 13.75 -15.80
CA PHE A 211 -17.12 13.42 -14.39
C PHE A 211 -16.32 14.53 -13.72
N ASN A 212 -16.83 15.03 -12.61
CA ASN A 212 -16.06 15.82 -11.66
C ASN A 212 -15.95 14.96 -10.41
N ILE A 213 -14.75 14.44 -10.15
CA ILE A 213 -14.49 13.52 -9.04
C ILE A 213 -13.58 14.16 -8.01
N LYS A 214 -13.70 13.72 -6.76
CA LYS A 214 -12.84 14.16 -5.66
C LYS A 214 -11.70 13.18 -5.48
N LEU A 215 -10.47 13.68 -5.42
CA LEU A 215 -9.26 12.88 -5.20
C LEU A 215 -8.40 13.52 -4.12
N ASN A 216 -7.63 12.70 -3.38
CA ASN A 216 -6.74 13.21 -2.34
C ASN A 216 -5.26 12.99 -2.70
N PRO A 217 -4.43 14.04 -2.83
CA PRO A 217 -3.01 13.90 -3.16
C PRO A 217 -2.20 13.15 -2.09
N ASN A 218 -2.72 13.02 -0.86
CA ASN A 218 -2.06 12.22 0.17
C ASN A 218 -2.03 10.72 -0.17
N VAL A 219 -2.85 10.25 -1.12
CA VAL A 219 -2.80 8.86 -1.60
C VAL A 219 -1.45 8.55 -2.24
N GLU A 220 -0.91 9.45 -3.07
CA GLU A 220 0.45 9.27 -3.63
C GLU A 220 1.51 9.15 -2.53
N THR A 221 1.35 9.91 -1.43
CA THR A 221 2.26 9.85 -0.28
C THR A 221 2.18 8.50 0.45
N ILE A 222 0.99 7.88 0.50
CA ILE A 222 0.80 6.54 1.09
C ILE A 222 1.57 5.49 0.30
N PHE A 223 1.53 5.57 -1.03
CA PHE A 223 2.07 4.55 -1.92
C PHE A 223 3.49 4.85 -2.44
N MET A 224 4.04 6.03 -2.18
CA MET A 224 5.37 6.47 -2.65
C MET A 224 6.50 5.44 -2.44
N ASN A 225 6.48 4.71 -1.32
CA ASN A 225 7.47 3.67 -0.99
C ASN A 225 6.85 2.28 -0.85
N TYR A 226 5.62 2.08 -1.33
CA TYR A 226 4.97 0.78 -1.32
C TYR A 226 5.68 -0.14 -2.34
N PRO A 227 6.03 -1.38 -1.96
CA PRO A 227 6.73 -2.29 -2.87
C PRO A 227 5.78 -2.84 -3.94
N GLY A 228 6.35 -3.50 -4.94
CA GLY A 228 5.54 -4.34 -5.82
C GLY A 228 4.93 -5.50 -5.02
N VAL A 229 3.66 -5.77 -5.26
CA VAL A 229 2.88 -6.82 -4.58
C VAL A 229 2.15 -7.65 -5.63
N ASP A 230 1.69 -8.84 -5.25
CA ASP A 230 0.89 -9.69 -6.11
C ASP A 230 -0.39 -9.01 -6.65
N PHE A 231 -0.91 -9.54 -7.76
CA PHE A 231 -2.10 -9.00 -8.42
C PHE A 231 -3.35 -9.06 -7.53
N GLU A 232 -3.47 -10.06 -6.64
CA GLU A 232 -4.56 -10.08 -5.66
C GLU A 232 -4.48 -8.84 -4.77
N THR A 233 -3.35 -8.58 -4.13
CA THR A 233 -3.19 -7.45 -3.22
C THR A 233 -3.37 -6.13 -3.96
N TYR A 234 -2.71 -6.00 -5.11
CA TYR A 234 -2.71 -4.80 -5.92
C TYR A 234 -4.12 -4.43 -6.42
N PHE A 235 -4.85 -5.36 -7.04
CA PHE A 235 -6.17 -5.09 -7.62
C PHE A 235 -7.26 -4.85 -6.57
N ASN A 236 -7.05 -5.27 -5.33
CA ASN A 236 -8.02 -5.12 -4.25
C ASN A 236 -7.81 -3.86 -3.38
N ILE A 237 -6.84 -2.99 -3.71
CA ILE A 237 -6.67 -1.70 -3.01
C ILE A 237 -7.95 -0.86 -3.20
N PRO A 238 -8.62 -0.42 -2.11
CA PRO A 238 -9.87 0.31 -2.22
C PRO A 238 -9.66 1.79 -2.53
N LEU A 239 -10.71 2.47 -2.98
CA LEU A 239 -10.76 3.93 -3.05
C LEU A 239 -10.99 4.54 -1.66
N SER A 240 -10.53 5.77 -1.48
CA SER A 240 -10.88 6.63 -0.36
C SER A 240 -12.37 6.99 -0.39
N LYS A 241 -12.92 7.34 0.78
CA LYS A 241 -14.36 7.53 0.97
C LYS A 241 -14.97 8.57 0.03
N GLU A 242 -14.36 9.74 -0.12
CA GLU A 242 -14.92 10.81 -0.97
C GLU A 242 -14.68 10.54 -2.46
N THR A 243 -13.59 9.87 -2.83
CA THR A 243 -13.38 9.40 -4.20
C THR A 243 -14.41 8.36 -4.59
N TYR A 244 -14.64 7.37 -3.74
CA TYR A 244 -15.73 6.41 -3.91
C TYR A 244 -17.08 7.13 -4.06
N GLY A 245 -17.38 8.06 -3.13
CA GLY A 245 -18.65 8.78 -3.08
C GLY A 245 -18.92 9.70 -4.26
N SER A 246 -17.88 10.22 -4.91
CA SER A 246 -18.00 11.07 -6.10
C SER A 246 -17.98 10.29 -7.42
N LEU A 247 -17.27 9.15 -7.49
CA LEU A 247 -17.13 8.36 -8.72
C LEU A 247 -18.21 7.27 -8.88
N ILE A 248 -18.35 6.38 -7.89
CA ILE A 248 -19.13 5.14 -8.06
C ILE A 248 -20.63 5.40 -8.26
N PRO A 249 -21.28 6.33 -7.51
CA PRO A 249 -22.68 6.66 -7.76
C PRO A 249 -22.92 7.21 -9.18
N LEU A 250 -22.01 8.04 -9.68
CA LEU A 250 -22.10 8.63 -11.02
C LEU A 250 -21.96 7.58 -12.13
N LEU A 251 -21.02 6.64 -11.99
CA LEU A 251 -20.91 5.49 -12.88
C LEU A 251 -22.19 4.62 -12.84
N LYS A 252 -22.71 4.31 -11.65
CA LYS A 252 -23.97 3.55 -11.49
C LYS A 252 -25.17 4.27 -12.11
N GLN A 253 -25.22 5.59 -12.05
CA GLN A 253 -26.24 6.38 -12.73
C GLN A 253 -26.11 6.30 -14.25
N ASN A 254 -24.89 6.43 -14.79
CA ASN A 254 -24.64 6.42 -16.23
C ASN A 254 -24.94 5.09 -16.91
N ILE A 255 -24.76 3.97 -16.20
CA ILE A 255 -25.06 2.62 -16.68
C ILE A 255 -26.48 2.15 -16.35
N LYS A 256 -27.29 2.99 -15.68
CA LYS A 256 -28.66 2.63 -15.30
C LYS A 256 -29.48 2.28 -16.54
N GLY A 257 -30.11 1.10 -16.53
CA GLY A 257 -30.90 0.60 -17.66
C GLY A 257 -30.07 -0.10 -18.75
N MET A 258 -28.75 -0.11 -18.66
CA MET A 258 -27.91 -0.96 -19.51
C MET A 258 -28.02 -2.43 -19.08
N SER A 259 -27.90 -3.36 -20.04
CA SER A 259 -27.65 -4.75 -19.68
C SER A 259 -26.28 -4.88 -19.00
N GLN A 260 -26.10 -5.87 -18.13
CA GLN A 260 -24.83 -6.10 -17.43
C GLN A 260 -23.62 -6.09 -18.39
N LYS A 261 -23.74 -6.77 -19.54
CA LYS A 261 -22.70 -6.80 -20.56
C LYS A 261 -22.40 -5.39 -21.12
N LYS A 262 -23.42 -4.60 -21.46
CA LYS A 262 -23.23 -3.20 -21.92
C LYS A 262 -22.65 -2.31 -20.81
N GLY A 263 -23.04 -2.53 -19.57
CA GLY A 263 -22.49 -1.81 -18.44
C GLY A 263 -21.02 -2.10 -18.18
N VAL A 264 -20.60 -3.37 -18.29
CA VAL A 264 -19.17 -3.73 -18.20
C VAL A 264 -18.38 -3.16 -19.39
N ASP A 265 -18.96 -3.19 -20.60
CA ASP A 265 -18.38 -2.54 -21.78
C ASP A 265 -18.15 -1.03 -21.57
N TYR A 266 -19.14 -0.35 -20.99
CA TYR A 266 -19.03 1.06 -20.62
C TYR A 266 -17.89 1.31 -19.63
N LEU A 267 -17.77 0.48 -18.58
CA LEU A 267 -16.67 0.59 -17.61
C LEU A 267 -15.30 0.34 -18.27
N MET A 268 -15.22 -0.63 -19.20
CA MET A 268 -14.01 -0.90 -19.97
C MET A 268 -13.60 0.31 -20.83
N HIS A 269 -14.56 1.00 -21.45
CA HIS A 269 -14.29 2.22 -22.22
C HIS A 269 -13.91 3.41 -21.32
N PHE A 270 -14.54 3.53 -20.14
CA PHE A 270 -14.14 4.53 -19.16
C PHE A 270 -12.67 4.35 -18.77
N THR A 271 -12.24 3.14 -18.41
CA THR A 271 -10.85 2.86 -18.04
C THR A 271 -9.87 3.04 -19.19
N ARG A 272 -10.31 2.77 -20.42
CA ARG A 272 -9.47 2.88 -21.62
C ARG A 272 -9.27 4.32 -22.09
N TYR A 273 -10.30 5.17 -21.99
CA TYR A 273 -10.32 6.46 -22.69
C TYR A 273 -10.39 7.68 -21.76
N ALA A 274 -10.62 7.52 -20.45
CA ALA A 274 -10.63 8.64 -19.51
C ALA A 274 -9.22 9.15 -19.13
N PHE A 275 -8.16 8.44 -19.53
CA PHE A 275 -6.76 8.72 -19.20
C PHE A 275 -5.88 8.69 -20.47
N LEU A 276 -4.76 9.40 -20.50
CA LEU A 276 -3.78 9.25 -21.57
C LEU A 276 -2.95 7.97 -21.34
N TYR A 277 -2.45 7.34 -22.39
CA TYR A 277 -1.58 6.16 -22.28
C TYR A 277 -0.11 6.55 -22.40
N GLU A 278 0.74 6.01 -21.52
CA GLU A 278 2.21 6.08 -21.57
C GLU A 278 2.77 4.87 -20.79
N ASP A 279 3.94 4.36 -21.17
CA ASP A 279 4.60 3.24 -20.50
C ASP A 279 5.27 3.70 -19.19
N ASP A 280 5.21 2.87 -18.14
CA ASP A 280 5.81 3.15 -16.83
C ASP A 280 7.34 3.30 -16.88
N GLU A 281 8.03 2.54 -17.75
CA GLU A 281 9.48 2.69 -17.92
C GLU A 281 9.82 4.07 -18.52
N GLU A 282 8.95 4.59 -19.39
CA GLU A 282 9.08 5.93 -19.98
C GLU A 282 8.69 7.05 -19.01
N ASN A 283 7.69 6.83 -18.13
CA ASN A 283 7.14 7.84 -17.23
C ASN A 283 7.83 7.90 -15.85
N TYR A 284 8.22 6.75 -15.29
CA TYR A 284 8.80 6.62 -13.95
C TYR A 284 10.22 6.02 -13.93
N GLY A 285 10.75 5.55 -15.07
CA GLY A 285 12.05 4.88 -15.15
C GLY A 285 12.09 3.51 -14.47
N ARG A 286 10.93 2.94 -14.15
CA ARG A 286 10.72 1.62 -13.53
C ARG A 286 9.24 1.23 -13.65
N GLU A 287 8.93 -0.07 -13.62
CA GLU A 287 7.57 -0.56 -13.39
C GLU A 287 7.04 0.00 -12.05
N LYS A 288 5.92 0.72 -12.08
CA LYS A 288 5.29 1.34 -10.92
C LYS A 288 3.76 1.24 -11.01
N ARG A 289 3.25 0.07 -10.63
CA ARG A 289 1.83 -0.20 -10.45
C ARG A 289 1.12 0.81 -9.55
N LEU A 290 0.18 1.57 -10.11
CA LEU A 290 -0.64 2.57 -9.42
C LEU A 290 -1.91 1.94 -8.86
N SER A 291 -2.25 2.21 -7.61
CA SER A 291 -3.56 1.83 -7.05
C SER A 291 -4.71 2.43 -7.88
N PRO A 292 -5.95 1.90 -7.80
CA PRO A 292 -7.08 2.45 -8.56
C PRO A 292 -7.30 3.97 -8.38
N GLU A 293 -7.04 4.50 -7.18
CA GLU A 293 -7.12 5.95 -6.93
C GLU A 293 -5.93 6.73 -7.49
N GLU A 294 -4.72 6.17 -7.44
CA GLU A 294 -3.56 6.76 -8.13
C GLU A 294 -3.77 6.79 -9.65
N THR A 295 -4.35 5.75 -10.25
CA THR A 295 -4.70 5.74 -11.69
C THR A 295 -5.70 6.86 -12.01
N LEU A 296 -6.69 7.08 -11.15
CA LEU A 296 -7.64 8.20 -11.30
C LEU A 296 -6.95 9.55 -11.17
N PHE A 297 -5.89 9.66 -10.36
CA PHE A 297 -5.12 10.89 -10.15
C PHE A 297 -4.08 11.14 -11.26
N ALA A 298 -3.51 10.09 -11.84
CA ALA A 298 -2.46 10.19 -12.83
C ALA A 298 -2.93 10.84 -14.14
N ARG A 299 -1.99 11.44 -14.86
CA ARG A 299 -2.21 11.94 -16.23
C ARG A 299 -2.11 10.81 -17.26
N TYR A 300 -1.19 9.90 -17.01
CA TYR A 300 -0.89 8.74 -17.84
C TYR A 300 -1.06 7.46 -17.03
N SER A 301 -1.41 6.37 -17.72
CA SER A 301 -1.55 5.03 -17.12
C SER A 301 -1.24 3.94 -18.14
N ASP A 302 -0.67 2.84 -17.67
CA ASP A 302 -0.24 1.72 -18.49
C ASP A 302 -1.27 0.56 -18.49
N CYS A 303 -0.83 -0.68 -18.84
CA CYS A 303 -1.73 -1.84 -18.83
C CYS A 303 -2.11 -2.31 -17.42
N ASP A 304 -1.19 -2.27 -16.46
CA ASP A 304 -1.39 -2.76 -15.10
C ASP A 304 -2.40 -1.89 -14.37
N ASP A 305 -2.23 -0.57 -14.46
CA ASP A 305 -3.09 0.44 -13.86
C ASP A 305 -4.53 0.35 -14.36
N ARG A 306 -4.70 0.23 -15.68
CA ARG A 306 -6.01 0.18 -16.32
C ARG A 306 -6.71 -1.14 -16.03
N ALA A 307 -5.96 -2.25 -15.97
CA ALA A 307 -6.50 -3.54 -15.54
C ALA A 307 -6.96 -3.51 -14.08
N ALA A 308 -6.18 -2.92 -13.18
CA ALA A 308 -6.52 -2.77 -11.77
C ALA A 308 -7.77 -1.89 -11.57
N LEU A 309 -7.83 -0.72 -12.22
CA LEU A 309 -9.00 0.15 -12.14
C LEU A 309 -10.25 -0.53 -12.74
N PHE A 310 -10.12 -1.22 -13.88
CA PHE A 310 -11.24 -1.94 -14.48
C PHE A 310 -11.75 -3.06 -13.57
N PHE A 311 -10.83 -3.85 -13.01
CA PHE A 311 -11.15 -4.86 -12.02
C PHE A 311 -11.92 -4.27 -10.85
N TYR A 312 -11.41 -3.18 -10.26
CA TYR A 312 -12.04 -2.52 -9.13
C TYR A 312 -13.47 -2.10 -9.45
N LEU A 313 -13.69 -1.44 -10.59
CA LEU A 313 -15.01 -0.95 -10.99
C LEU A 313 -16.00 -2.09 -11.25
N VAL A 314 -15.59 -3.16 -11.94
CA VAL A 314 -16.48 -4.30 -12.22
C VAL A 314 -16.82 -5.05 -10.93
N LYS A 315 -15.84 -5.25 -10.04
CA LYS A 315 -16.06 -5.84 -8.71
C LYS A 315 -17.06 -5.01 -7.90
N GLU A 316 -16.86 -3.70 -7.84
CA GLU A 316 -17.66 -2.81 -6.99
C GLU A 316 -19.10 -2.59 -7.50
N ILE A 317 -19.28 -2.56 -8.83
CA ILE A 317 -20.56 -2.25 -9.44
C ILE A 317 -21.39 -3.50 -9.71
N TYR A 318 -20.76 -4.56 -10.23
CA TYR A 318 -21.45 -5.77 -10.68
C TYR A 318 -21.10 -7.01 -9.88
N ASN A 319 -20.00 -6.99 -9.13
CA ASN A 319 -19.51 -8.12 -8.33
C ASN A 319 -19.46 -9.43 -9.15
N LEU A 320 -18.82 -9.37 -10.31
CA LEU A 320 -18.71 -10.48 -11.25
C LEU A 320 -17.41 -11.28 -11.06
N PRO A 321 -17.42 -12.61 -11.31
CA PRO A 321 -16.19 -13.37 -11.36
C PRO A 321 -15.28 -12.88 -12.49
N MET A 322 -13.98 -12.77 -12.19
CA MET A 322 -12.98 -12.24 -13.11
C MET A 322 -11.68 -13.04 -13.01
N ILE A 323 -10.92 -13.06 -14.09
CA ILE A 323 -9.54 -13.54 -14.12
C ILE A 323 -8.63 -12.47 -14.72
N ALA A 324 -7.43 -12.35 -14.17
CA ALA A 324 -6.34 -11.56 -14.72
C ALA A 324 -5.47 -12.45 -15.62
N LEU A 325 -5.22 -11.99 -16.84
CA LEU A 325 -4.44 -12.70 -17.85
C LEU A 325 -3.12 -11.98 -18.06
N LEU A 326 -2.02 -12.57 -17.58
CA LEU A 326 -0.67 -12.04 -17.76
C LEU A 326 -0.05 -12.65 -19.02
N TYR A 327 0.21 -11.80 -20.02
CA TYR A 327 1.03 -12.08 -21.19
C TYR A 327 2.45 -11.55 -20.95
N PRO A 328 3.46 -11.98 -21.74
CA PRO A 328 4.85 -11.56 -21.54
C PRO A 328 5.09 -10.04 -21.51
N THR A 329 4.24 -9.25 -22.16
CA THR A 329 4.37 -7.79 -22.26
C THR A 329 3.05 -7.05 -22.02
N HIS A 330 2.05 -7.70 -21.41
CA HIS A 330 0.71 -7.11 -21.27
C HIS A 330 -0.10 -7.83 -20.21
N ILE A 331 -0.87 -7.09 -19.42
CA ILE A 331 -1.92 -7.66 -18.59
C ILE A 331 -3.29 -7.17 -19.02
N THR A 332 -4.27 -8.07 -18.95
CA THR A 332 -5.66 -7.77 -19.29
C THR A 332 -6.63 -8.60 -18.45
N MET A 333 -7.92 -8.31 -18.57
CA MET A 333 -8.97 -8.91 -17.74
C MET A 333 -9.91 -9.76 -18.58
N ALA A 334 -10.49 -10.80 -17.98
CA ALA A 334 -11.64 -11.50 -18.54
C ALA A 334 -12.73 -11.69 -17.48
N VAL A 335 -13.98 -11.41 -17.87
CA VAL A 335 -15.14 -11.36 -16.99
C VAL A 335 -16.09 -12.52 -17.32
N GLN A 336 -16.59 -13.20 -16.29
CA GLN A 336 -17.59 -14.25 -16.47
C GLN A 336 -18.98 -13.65 -16.62
N PHE A 337 -19.62 -13.95 -17.76
CA PHE A 337 -21.03 -13.59 -18.02
C PHE A 337 -21.87 -14.85 -18.16
N SER A 338 -23.19 -14.72 -17.98
CA SER A 338 -24.14 -15.82 -18.24
C SER A 338 -24.09 -16.30 -19.70
N LYS A 339 -23.81 -15.39 -20.64
CA LYS A 339 -23.57 -15.68 -22.05
C LYS A 339 -22.21 -15.12 -22.47
N PRO A 340 -21.17 -15.97 -22.58
CA PRO A 340 -19.85 -15.56 -23.03
C PRO A 340 -19.90 -14.89 -24.41
N GLY A 341 -19.01 -13.93 -24.65
CA GLY A 341 -18.86 -13.26 -25.94
C GLY A 341 -17.51 -13.51 -26.59
N GLY A 342 -17.46 -13.37 -27.92
CA GLY A 342 -16.22 -13.50 -28.69
C GLY A 342 -15.58 -14.89 -28.57
N SER A 343 -14.27 -14.93 -28.39
CA SER A 343 -13.51 -16.15 -28.12
C SER A 343 -13.20 -16.23 -26.63
N PRO A 344 -14.02 -16.93 -25.83
CA PRO A 344 -13.87 -16.93 -24.38
C PRO A 344 -12.63 -17.72 -23.93
N ILE A 345 -12.07 -17.31 -22.80
CA ILE A 345 -11.03 -18.03 -22.08
C ILE A 345 -11.68 -19.07 -21.18
N LEU A 346 -11.28 -20.34 -21.32
CA LEU A 346 -11.73 -21.42 -20.44
C LEU A 346 -10.74 -21.58 -19.29
N TYR A 347 -11.22 -21.41 -18.06
CA TYR A 347 -10.40 -21.57 -16.86
C TYR A 347 -11.20 -22.25 -15.76
N LYS A 348 -10.67 -23.36 -15.23
CA LYS A 348 -11.33 -24.19 -14.18
C LYS A 348 -12.80 -24.50 -14.49
N GLY A 349 -13.10 -24.87 -15.75
CA GLY A 349 -14.45 -25.23 -16.20
C GLY A 349 -15.40 -24.05 -16.47
N ASN A 350 -14.97 -22.80 -16.26
CA ASN A 350 -15.77 -21.60 -16.50
C ASN A 350 -15.29 -20.86 -17.75
N ALA A 351 -16.21 -20.22 -18.46
CA ALA A 351 -15.93 -19.41 -19.66
C ALA A 351 -15.93 -17.91 -19.32
N TYR A 352 -14.83 -17.23 -19.62
CA TYR A 352 -14.61 -15.82 -19.36
C TYR A 352 -14.50 -15.04 -20.67
N THR A 353 -15.19 -13.91 -20.79
CA THR A 353 -15.09 -13.02 -21.95
C THR A 353 -13.99 -12.01 -21.70
N VAL A 354 -13.01 -11.91 -22.60
CA VAL A 354 -11.95 -10.91 -22.51
C VAL A 354 -12.55 -9.50 -22.52
N CYS A 355 -12.09 -8.66 -21.60
CA CYS A 355 -12.42 -7.24 -21.49
C CYS A 355 -11.09 -6.48 -21.40
N GLU A 356 -10.65 -5.92 -22.52
CA GLU A 356 -9.32 -5.34 -22.69
C GLU A 356 -9.34 -3.82 -22.40
N PRO A 357 -8.87 -3.33 -21.25
CA PRO A 357 -9.07 -1.94 -20.84
C PRO A 357 -7.97 -0.99 -21.33
N THR A 358 -6.97 -1.46 -22.08
CA THR A 358 -5.73 -0.68 -22.28
C THR A 358 -5.56 0.00 -23.64
N PRO A 359 -5.46 -0.71 -24.79
CA PRO A 359 -5.06 -0.13 -26.06
C PRO A 359 -6.04 0.95 -26.52
N GLN A 360 -5.52 2.13 -26.84
CA GLN A 360 -6.33 3.25 -27.36
C GLN A 360 -6.34 3.33 -28.90
N LEU A 361 -5.33 2.75 -29.55
CA LEU A 361 -5.20 2.74 -31.02
C LEU A 361 -6.26 1.87 -31.71
N ASP A 362 -6.69 0.80 -31.03
CA ASP A 362 -7.70 -0.13 -31.53
C ASP A 362 -8.93 -0.08 -30.62
N ASP A 363 -10.09 0.27 -31.17
CA ASP A 363 -11.35 0.22 -30.43
C ASP A 363 -11.86 -1.21 -30.32
N LEU A 364 -11.24 -1.99 -29.43
CA LEU A 364 -11.55 -3.39 -29.22
C LEU A 364 -12.88 -3.55 -28.47
N ARG A 365 -13.77 -4.36 -29.05
CA ARG A 365 -15.01 -4.78 -28.40
C ARG A 365 -14.72 -5.86 -27.37
N MET A 366 -15.60 -6.01 -26.38
CA MET A 366 -15.54 -7.18 -25.49
C MET A 366 -15.48 -8.50 -26.27
N GLY A 367 -14.63 -9.40 -25.80
CA GLY A 367 -14.33 -10.68 -26.44
C GLY A 367 -13.27 -10.59 -27.54
N GLN A 368 -12.68 -9.41 -27.77
CA GLN A 368 -11.57 -9.23 -28.69
C GLN A 368 -10.26 -8.99 -27.92
N LEU A 369 -9.17 -9.49 -28.51
CA LEU A 369 -7.80 -9.24 -28.09
C LEU A 369 -7.05 -8.51 -29.22
N PRO A 370 -6.04 -7.68 -28.88
CA PRO A 370 -5.08 -7.18 -29.85
C PRO A 370 -4.47 -8.34 -30.65
N LYS A 371 -4.22 -8.13 -31.95
CA LYS A 371 -3.68 -9.18 -32.83
C LYS A 371 -2.39 -9.79 -32.27
N LYS A 372 -1.52 -8.96 -31.68
CA LYS A 372 -0.24 -9.36 -31.08
C LYS A 372 -0.38 -10.37 -29.94
N LEU A 373 -1.50 -10.37 -29.21
CA LEU A 373 -1.71 -11.24 -28.05
C LEU A 373 -2.38 -12.58 -28.39
N LYS A 374 -3.07 -12.68 -29.54
CA LYS A 374 -3.85 -13.87 -29.90
C LYS A 374 -3.04 -15.16 -30.00
N SER A 375 -1.76 -15.05 -30.34
CA SER A 375 -0.83 -16.18 -30.47
C SER A 375 0.19 -16.28 -29.34
N GLN A 376 0.10 -15.40 -28.34
CA GLN A 376 1.00 -15.42 -27.21
C GLN A 376 0.43 -16.29 -26.07
N PRO A 377 1.29 -17.03 -25.34
CA PRO A 377 0.85 -17.69 -24.13
C PRO A 377 0.49 -16.65 -23.06
N TYR A 378 -0.42 -17.02 -22.18
CA TYR A 378 -0.76 -16.24 -20.99
C TYR A 378 -0.82 -17.15 -19.76
N GLU A 379 -0.69 -16.54 -18.59
CA GLU A 379 -0.95 -17.15 -17.29
C GLU A 379 -2.16 -16.49 -16.63
N VAL A 380 -2.97 -17.28 -15.93
CA VAL A 380 -4.01 -16.74 -15.04
C VAL A 380 -3.40 -16.47 -13.67
N VAL A 381 -2.96 -15.24 -13.45
CA VAL A 381 -2.22 -14.82 -12.24
C VAL A 381 -3.11 -14.43 -11.06
N TYR A 382 -4.40 -14.20 -11.31
CA TYR A 382 -5.39 -13.93 -10.26
C TYR A 382 -6.80 -14.31 -10.72
N GLN A 383 -7.58 -14.90 -9.81
CA GLN A 383 -8.99 -15.23 -10.02
C GLN A 383 -9.81 -14.64 -8.88
N TYR A 384 -10.73 -13.74 -9.22
CA TYR A 384 -11.74 -13.25 -8.29
C TYR A 384 -13.02 -14.05 -8.46
N VAL A 385 -13.49 -14.62 -7.35
CA VAL A 385 -14.81 -15.24 -7.24
C VAL A 385 -15.57 -14.46 -6.16
N PRO A 386 -16.73 -13.85 -6.48
CA PRO A 386 -17.58 -13.21 -5.49
C PRO A 386 -17.90 -14.18 -4.34
N ALA A 387 -17.78 -13.71 -3.10
CA ALA A 387 -18.27 -14.47 -1.97
C ALA A 387 -19.76 -14.79 -2.19
N ALA A 388 -20.17 -16.05 -2.01
CA ALA A 388 -21.57 -16.42 -2.05
C ALA A 388 -22.32 -15.51 -1.05
N ASN A 389 -23.41 -14.86 -1.50
CA ASN A 389 -24.22 -13.96 -0.68
C ASN A 389 -24.55 -14.63 0.66
N GLY A 390 -23.79 -14.29 1.70
CA GLY A 390 -23.79 -15.03 2.97
C GLY A 390 -22.75 -14.54 3.98
N GLN A 391 -21.70 -13.83 3.56
CA GLN A 391 -20.79 -13.16 4.49
C GLN A 391 -20.41 -11.77 3.97
N LYS A 392 -21.28 -10.78 4.22
CA LYS A 392 -20.81 -9.40 4.37
C LYS A 392 -20.09 -9.35 5.71
N GLY A 393 -18.78 -9.55 5.69
CA GLY A 393 -17.90 -9.36 6.83
C GLY A 393 -17.79 -7.87 7.17
N LEU A 394 -17.93 -7.62 8.47
CA LEU A 394 -17.86 -6.37 9.22
C LEU A 394 -16.77 -5.38 8.80
#